data_AF-A0A249PBN2-F1
#
_entry.id   AF-A0A249PBN2-F1
#
_cell.length_a   1.000
_cell.length_b   1.000
_cell.length_c   1.000
_cell.angle_alpha   90.00
_cell.angle_beta   90.00
_cell.angle_gamma   90.00
#
_symmetry.space_group_name_H-M   'P 1'
#
loop_
_entity.id
_entity.type
_entity.pdbx_description
1 polymer ?
#
loop_
_entity_poly.entity_id
_entity_poly.type
_entity_poly.pdbx_seq_one_letter_code
_entity_poly.pdbx_strand_id
1 'polypeptide(L)'
;MAKKPPGPPLEGLRRQIARSRSERPARSDSLFVRETFRLERTAARAKAREWFETWPKAAYWTEVESWRQLDGGEIEFTMRRLPSAD
;
A
#
# COMPACT_ATOMS: atom_id res chain seq x y z
N MET A 1 -44.01 -9.77 24.19
CA MET A 1 -43.13 -9.27 23.11
C MET A 1 -42.10 -8.33 23.73
N ALA A 2 -40.84 -8.75 23.91
CA ALA A 2 -39.80 -7.92 24.53
C ALA A 2 -39.18 -6.98 23.48
N LYS A 3 -39.33 -5.66 23.67
CA LYS A 3 -38.75 -4.61 22.81
C LYS A 3 -37.26 -4.49 23.13
N LYS A 4 -36.38 -4.79 22.16
CA LYS A 4 -34.92 -4.63 22.33
C LYS A 4 -34.60 -3.16 22.66
N PRO A 5 -33.70 -2.87 23.62
CA PRO A 5 -33.31 -1.51 23.92
C PRO A 5 -32.60 -0.87 22.71
N PRO A 6 -32.74 0.44 22.49
CA PRO A 6 -32.06 1.12 21.40
C PRO A 6 -30.55 0.97 21.59
N GLY A 7 -29.85 0.59 20.52
CA GLY A 7 -28.39 0.46 20.53
C GLY A 7 -27.71 1.77 20.96
N PRO A 8 -26.50 1.69 21.55
CA PRO A 8 -25.79 2.87 22.03
C PRO A 8 -25.64 3.93 20.93
N PRO A 9 -25.67 5.24 21.27
CA PRO A 9 -25.65 6.31 20.29
C PRO A 9 -24.37 6.23 19.44
N LEU A 10 -24.53 5.90 18.16
CA LEU A 10 -23.44 5.73 17.21
C LEU A 10 -22.69 7.04 16.94
N GLU A 11 -23.22 8.19 17.38
CA GLU A 11 -22.58 9.50 17.21
C GLU A 11 -21.22 9.59 17.92
N GLY A 12 -21.10 9.05 19.14
CA GLY A 12 -19.82 9.03 19.86
C GLY A 12 -18.78 8.20 19.12
N LEU A 13 -19.20 7.02 18.64
CA LEU A 13 -18.36 6.13 17.83
C LEU A 13 -17.97 6.76 16.48
N ARG A 14 -18.90 7.45 15.80
CA ARG A 14 -18.64 8.17 14.55
C ARG A 14 -17.64 9.30 14.75
N ARG A 15 -17.79 10.08 15.83
CA ARG A 15 -16.85 11.17 16.17
C ARG A 15 -15.48 10.60 16.52
N GLN A 16 -15.41 9.48 17.22
CA GLN A 16 -14.17 8.80 17.55
C GLN A 16 -13.48 8.22 16.31
N ILE A 17 -14.22 7.62 15.37
CA ILE A 17 -13.69 7.13 14.09
C ILE A 17 -13.21 8.29 13.21
N ALA A 18 -13.99 9.39 13.11
CA ALA A 18 -13.62 10.56 12.34
C ALA A 18 -12.36 11.22 12.92
N ARG A 19 -12.29 11.38 14.24
CA ARG A 19 -11.12 11.88 14.95
C ARG A 19 -9.91 10.96 14.76
N SER A 20 -10.08 9.65 14.85
CA SER A 20 -9.02 8.67 14.57
C SER A 20 -8.51 8.76 13.12
N ARG A 21 -9.37 9.09 12.14
CA ARG A 21 -8.99 9.32 10.74
C ARG A 21 -8.30 10.67 10.51
N SER A 22 -8.62 11.70 11.30
CA SER A 22 -7.98 13.02 11.24
C SER A 22 -6.66 13.11 12.02
N GLU A 23 -6.53 12.37 13.12
CA GLU A 23 -5.33 12.37 13.99
C GLU A 23 -4.31 11.30 13.60
N ARG A 24 -4.70 10.33 12.78
CA ARG A 24 -3.73 9.54 12.02
C ARG A 24 -3.28 10.41 10.84
N PRO A 25 -1.99 10.81 10.74
CA PRO A 25 -1.41 10.89 9.39
C PRO A 25 -1.64 9.51 8.76
N ALA A 26 -1.55 9.37 7.45
CA ALA A 26 -1.61 8.07 6.76
C ALA A 26 -0.44 7.12 7.17
N ARG A 27 -0.24 6.85 8.47
CA ARG A 27 0.90 6.17 9.10
C ARG A 27 0.89 4.66 8.93
N SER A 28 -0.10 4.10 8.24
CA SER A 28 0.03 2.74 7.72
C SER A 28 0.70 2.72 6.34
N ASP A 29 0.69 3.85 5.62
CA ASP A 29 1.33 4.02 4.31
C ASP A 29 2.71 4.69 4.45
N SER A 30 2.92 5.50 5.51
CA SER A 30 4.18 6.24 5.75
C SER A 30 5.42 5.37 6.04
N LEU A 31 5.27 4.05 6.20
CA LEU A 31 6.39 3.14 6.45
C LEU A 31 6.97 2.53 5.17
N PHE A 32 6.29 2.63 4.02
CA PHE A 32 6.75 2.04 2.78
C PHE A 32 6.77 3.07 1.64
N VAL A 33 7.90 3.15 0.94
CA VAL A 33 8.00 3.83 -0.35
C VAL A 33 7.36 2.94 -1.41
N ARG A 34 6.46 3.51 -2.21
CA ARG A 34 5.74 2.82 -3.27
C ARG A 34 5.95 3.56 -4.59
N GLU A 35 6.26 2.82 -5.64
CA GLU A 35 6.45 3.40 -6.97
C GLU A 35 5.80 2.49 -8.02
N THR A 36 4.93 3.08 -8.84
CA THR A 36 4.22 2.37 -9.91
C THR A 36 4.88 2.69 -11.25
N PHE A 37 5.19 1.64 -11.99
CA PHE A 37 5.78 1.71 -13.31
C PHE A 37 4.82 1.12 -14.33
N ARG A 38 4.84 1.68 -15.53
CA ARG A 38 4.21 1.12 -16.72
C ARG A 38 5.26 1.03 -17.82
N LEU A 39 5.69 -0.19 -18.12
CA LEU A 39 6.80 -0.46 -19.03
C LEU A 39 6.50 -1.71 -19.87
N GLU A 40 7.10 -1.83 -21.05
CA GLU A 40 7.07 -3.09 -21.81
C GLU A 40 7.60 -4.27 -20.97
N ARG A 41 7.10 -5.48 -21.22
CA ARG A 41 7.41 -6.68 -20.41
C ARG A 41 8.91 -6.87 -20.10
N THR A 42 9.79 -6.69 -21.08
CA THR A 42 11.25 -6.84 -20.89
C THR A 42 11.81 -5.73 -20.03
N ALA A 43 11.39 -4.49 -20.26
CA ALA A 43 11.80 -3.32 -19.47
C ALA A 43 11.25 -3.38 -18.03
N ALA A 44 10.02 -3.86 -17.83
CA ALA A 44 9.43 -4.07 -16.51
C ALA A 44 10.25 -5.07 -15.68
N ARG A 45 10.69 -6.17 -16.30
CA ARG A 45 11.58 -7.15 -15.65
C ARG A 45 12.94 -6.54 -15.29
N ALA A 46 13.54 -5.78 -16.20
CA ALA A 46 14.79 -5.08 -15.93
C ALA A 46 14.63 -4.10 -14.76
N LYS A 47 13.57 -3.28 -14.77
CA LYS A 47 13.29 -2.30 -13.72
C LYS A 47 13.05 -2.93 -12.36
N ALA A 48 12.28 -4.02 -12.30
CA ALA A 48 12.07 -4.77 -11.07
C ALA A 48 13.41 -5.30 -10.53
N ARG A 49 14.27 -5.85 -11.41
CA ARG A 49 15.61 -6.33 -11.04
C ARG A 49 16.50 -5.20 -10.49
N GLU A 50 16.56 -4.07 -11.17
CA GLU A 50 17.31 -2.88 -10.72
C GLU A 50 16.85 -2.45 -9.32
N TRP A 51 15.54 -2.50 -9.05
CA TRP A 51 14.99 -2.21 -7.72
C TRP A 51 15.48 -3.19 -6.65
N PHE A 52 15.50 -4.50 -6.94
CA PHE A 52 16.01 -5.50 -5.99
C PHE A 52 17.53 -5.43 -5.81
N GLU A 53 18.28 -5.01 -6.84
CA GLU A 53 19.73 -4.78 -6.77
C GLU A 53 20.06 -3.53 -5.94
N THR A 54 19.28 -2.45 -6.11
CA THR A 54 19.48 -1.18 -5.37
C THR A 54 18.98 -1.27 -3.93
N TRP A 55 17.84 -1.92 -3.71
CA TRP A 55 17.21 -2.10 -2.41
C TRP A 55 16.94 -3.60 -2.18
N PRO A 56 17.92 -4.35 -1.67
CA PRO A 56 17.75 -5.78 -1.41
C PRO A 56 16.58 -6.06 -0.47
N LYS A 57 15.79 -7.09 -0.78
CA LYS A 57 14.61 -7.48 0.01
C LYS A 57 14.94 -7.71 1.49
N ALA A 58 16.11 -8.27 1.80
CA ALA A 58 16.49 -8.56 3.18
C ALA A 58 16.68 -7.29 4.04
N ALA A 59 17.20 -6.21 3.44
CA ALA A 59 17.48 -4.97 4.16
C ALA A 59 16.32 -3.97 4.09
N TYR A 60 15.56 -3.97 2.99
CA TYR A 60 14.53 -2.96 2.72
C TYR A 60 13.11 -3.53 2.62
N TRP A 61 12.91 -4.84 2.83
CA TRP A 61 11.62 -5.50 2.53
C TRP A 61 11.04 -5.10 1.17
N THR A 62 11.93 -4.96 0.18
CA THR A 62 11.54 -4.66 -1.19
C THR A 62 10.74 -5.81 -1.78
N GLU A 63 9.63 -5.50 -2.43
CA GLU A 63 8.79 -6.48 -3.10
C GLU A 63 7.91 -5.83 -4.17
N VAL A 64 7.44 -6.66 -5.12
CA VAL A 64 6.39 -6.28 -6.05
C VAL A 64 5.06 -6.47 -5.32
N GLU A 65 4.33 -5.39 -5.13
CA GLU A 65 3.04 -5.46 -4.44
C GLU A 65 1.92 -5.93 -5.36
N SER A 66 1.84 -5.36 -6.55
CA SER A 66 0.79 -5.64 -7.52
C SER A 66 1.36 -5.51 -8.92
N TRP A 67 0.89 -6.34 -9.84
CA TRP A 67 1.20 -6.20 -11.26
C TRP A 67 0.02 -6.67 -12.11
N ARG A 68 -0.11 -6.05 -13.28
CA ARG A 68 -1.06 -6.46 -14.31
C ARG A 68 -0.45 -6.27 -15.70
N GLN A 69 -0.84 -7.13 -16.62
CA GLN A 69 -0.55 -6.93 -18.03
C GLN A 69 -1.60 -5.99 -18.62
N LEU A 70 -1.16 -5.10 -19.50
CA LEU A 70 -1.99 -4.16 -20.23
C LEU A 70 -2.09 -4.56 -21.70
N ASP A 71 -3.13 -4.04 -22.34
CA ASP A 71 -3.30 -4.16 -23.78
C ASP A 71 -2.13 -3.44 -24.48
N GLY A 72 -1.49 -4.10 -25.45
CA GLY A 72 -0.24 -3.61 -26.07
C GLY A 72 1.05 -4.22 -25.53
N GLY A 73 0.99 -5.18 -24.60
CA GLY A 73 2.18 -5.94 -24.16
C GLY A 73 3.01 -5.27 -23.06
N GLU A 74 2.50 -4.16 -22.52
CA GLU A 74 3.04 -3.48 -21.35
C GLU A 74 2.65 -4.19 -20.05
N ILE A 75 3.45 -3.98 -19.02
CA ILE A 75 3.20 -4.40 -17.65
C ILE A 75 3.14 -3.15 -16.78
N GLU A 76 2.04 -3.00 -16.06
CA GLU A 76 1.95 -2.05 -14.96
C GLU A 76 2.22 -2.79 -13.65
N PHE A 77 3.16 -2.31 -12.86
CA PHE A 77 3.49 -2.92 -11.58
C PHE A 77 3.87 -1.88 -10.54
N THR A 78 3.55 -2.17 -9.29
CA THR A 78 3.88 -1.34 -8.14
C THR A 78 4.94 -2.04 -7.31
N MET A 79 6.08 -1.39 -7.16
CA MET A 79 7.13 -1.78 -6.22
C MET A 79 6.87 -1.15 -4.86
N ARG A 80 7.17 -1.87 -3.78
CA ARG A 80 7.19 -1.32 -2.42
C ARG A 80 8.49 -1.68 -1.70
N ARG A 81 8.96 -0.81 -0.81
CA ARG A 81 10.10 -1.03 0.08
C ARG A 81 10.01 -0.16 1.33
N LEU A 82 10.80 -0.44 2.35
CA LEU A 82 11.03 0.46 3.46
C LEU A 82 11.89 1.67 3.02
N PRO A 83 11.68 2.87 3.59
CA PRO A 83 12.49 4.06 3.30
C PRO A 83 13.95 3.90 3.74
N SER A 84 14.18 3.16 4.84
CA SER A 84 15.48 2.89 5.44
C SER A 84 15.62 1.40 5.76
N ALA A 85 16.86 0.89 5.75
CA ALA A 85 17.19 -0.38 6.38
C ALA A 85 17.30 -0.18 7.89
N ASP A 86 16.76 -1.11 8.68
CA ASP A 86 16.92 -1.16 10.14
C ASP A 86 18.36 -1.56 10.52
#